data_AF-A0A8C5GQ42-F1
#
_entry.id   AF-A0A8C5GQ42-F1
#
_cell.length_a   1.000
_cell.length_b   1.000
_cell.length_c   1.000
_cell.angle_alpha   90.00
_cell.angle_beta   90.00
_cell.angle_gamma   90.00
#
_symmetry.space_group_name_H-M   'P 1'
#
loop_
_entity.id
_entity.type
_entity.pdbx_description
1 polymer ?
#
loop_
_entity_poly.entity_id
_entity_poly.type
_entity_poly.pdbx_seq_one_letter_code
_entity_poly.pdbx_strand_id
1 'polypeptide(L)' 'MLLASAVVVWEWLNEHGRWRPYSPAVCHHIETVIRSDPRSASVVLGQVDSRLTPYIIDLHSMHQFRQDTVNHIRPC' A
#
# COMPACT_ATOMS: atom_id res chain seq x y z
N MET A 1 -10.60 -30.34 8.70
CA MET A 1 -10.80 -28.88 8.59
C MET A 1 -9.96 -28.40 7.42
N LEU A 2 -10.58 -27.94 6.32
CA LEU A 2 -9.83 -27.21 5.30
C LEU A 2 -9.48 -25.85 5.92
N LEU A 3 -8.20 -25.59 6.16
CA LEU A 3 -7.74 -24.24 6.45
C LEU A 3 -8.06 -23.42 5.19
N ALA A 4 -9.07 -22.55 5.27
CA ALA A 4 -9.31 -21.61 4.18
C ALA A 4 -8.06 -20.75 4.02
N SER A 5 -7.39 -20.86 2.87
CA SER A 5 -6.29 -19.97 2.52
C SER A 5 -6.90 -18.62 2.14
N ALA A 6 -6.73 -17.62 3.01
CA ALA A 6 -7.11 -16.25 2.71
C ALA A 6 -5.93 -15.52 2.07
N VAL A 7 -6.20 -14.73 1.03
CA VAL A 7 -5.22 -13.86 0.37
C VAL A 7 -5.57 -12.42 0.69
N VAL A 8 -4.58 -11.62 1.07
CA VAL A 8 -4.74 -10.18 1.27
C VAL A 8 -4.36 -9.45 -0.01
N VAL A 9 -5.26 -8.60 -0.50
CA VAL A 9 -5.02 -7.72 -1.63
C VAL A 9 -5.17 -6.29 -1.14
N TRP A 10 -4.08 -5.52 -1.26
CA TRP A 10 -4.09 -4.10 -1.02
C TRP A 10 -4.44 -3.37 -2.31
N GLU A 11 -5.26 -2.33 -2.20
CA GLU A 11 -5.72 -1.54 -3.33
C GLU A 11 -5.49 -0.05 -3.08
N TRP A 12 -5.64 0.77 -4.12
CA TRP A 12 -5.65 2.22 -4.02
C TRP A 12 -6.74 2.80 -4.92
N LEU A 13 -7.34 3.92 -4.50
CA LEU A 13 -8.38 4.58 -5.27
C LEU A 13 -7.75 5.46 -6.36
N ASN A 14 -8.02 5.14 -7.63
CA ASN A 14 -7.50 5.92 -8.74
C ASN A 14 -8.32 7.19 -9.03
N GLU A 15 -7.83 8.02 -9.97
CA GLU A 15 -8.48 9.28 -10.38
C GLU A 15 -9.89 9.10 -10.97
N HIS A 16 -10.23 7.89 -11.39
CA HIS A 16 -11.53 7.55 -11.94
C HIS A 16 -12.49 6.95 -10.89
N GLY A 17 -12.14 7.00 -9.60
CA GLY A 17 -12.95 6.44 -8.52
C GLY A 17 -13.00 4.92 -8.51
N ARG A 18 -12.02 4.23 -9.11
CA ARG A 18 -11.92 2.76 -9.09
C ARG A 18 -10.76 2.32 -8.21
N TRP A 19 -11.02 1.32 -7.38
CA TRP A 19 -9.99 0.59 -6.68
C TRP A 19 -9.10 -0.17 -7.67
N ARG A 20 -7.79 -0.08 -7.46
CA ARG A 20 -6.77 -0.71 -8.28
C ARG A 20 -5.89 -1.56 -7.37
N PRO A 21 -5.73 -2.86 -7.65
CA PRO A 21 -4.86 -3.69 -6.85
C PRO A 21 -3.41 -3.29 -7.06
N TYR A 22 -2.65 -3.29 -5.97
CA TYR A 22 -1.20 -3.35 -6.06
C TYR A 22 -0.75 -4.71 -6.60
N SER A 23 0.51 -4.79 -7.04
CA SER A 23 1.09 -6.06 -7.45
C SER A 23 1.23 -7.00 -6.23
N PRO A 24 1.28 -8.33 -6.43
CA PRO A 24 1.44 -9.28 -5.32
C PRO A 24 2.67 -8.99 -4.44
N ALA A 25 3.79 -8.57 -5.05
CA ALA A 25 5.01 -8.22 -4.32
C ALA A 25 4.82 -7.00 -3.42
N VAL A 26 4.08 -5.99 -3.89
CA VAL A 26 3.76 -4.78 -3.11
C VAL A 26 2.78 -5.12 -1.97
N CYS A 27 1.73 -5.90 -2.24
CA CYS A 27 0.80 -6.37 -1.20
C CYS A 27 1.54 -7.12 -0.08
N HIS A 28 2.44 -8.04 -0.45
CA HIS A 28 3.25 -8.79 0.51
C HIS A 28 4.17 -7.88 1.33
N HIS A 29 4.76 -6.87 0.69
CA HIS A 29 5.62 -5.91 1.37
C HIS A 29 4.86 -5.10 2.42
N ILE A 30 3.69 -4.55 2.06
CA ILE A 30 2.82 -3.81 2.99
C ILE A 30 2.47 -4.68 4.20
N GLU A 31 1.99 -5.90 3.96
CA GLU A 31 1.67 -6.88 5.00
C GLU A 31 2.86 -7.22 5.89
N THR A 32 4.04 -7.37 5.31
CA THR A 32 5.27 -7.67 6.06
C THR A 32 5.63 -6.52 6.98
N VAL A 33 5.55 -5.27 6.51
CA VAL A 33 5.83 -4.09 7.33
C VAL A 33 4.86 -4.04 8.51
N ILE A 34 3.55 -4.15 8.25
CA ILE A 34 2.51 -4.10 9.30
C ILE A 34 2.71 -5.20 10.36
N ARG A 35 3.07 -6.42 9.94
CA ARG A 35 3.31 -7.53 10.88
C ARG A 35 4.62 -7.39 11.65
N SER A 36 5.66 -6.87 11.00
CA SER A 36 6.99 -6.73 11.60
C SER A 36 7.04 -5.60 12.62
N ASP A 37 6.32 -4.51 12.36
CA ASP A 37 6.16 -3.39 13.28
C ASP A 37 4.72 -2.85 13.19
N PRO A 38 3.83 -3.28 14.11
CA PRO A 38 2.47 -2.77 14.19
C PRO A 38 2.39 -1.27 14.51
N ARG A 39 3.49 -0.65 14.95
CA ARG A 39 3.57 0.80 15.19
C ARG A 39 4.13 1.55 13.99
N SER A 40 4.47 0.85 12.91
CA SER A 40 4.88 1.50 11.67
C SER A 40 3.79 2.44 11.20
N ALA A 41 4.15 3.71 11.04
CA ALA A 41 3.23 4.73 10.56
C ALA A 41 3.13 4.73 9.03
N SER A 42 4.11 4.16 8.31
CA SER A 42 4.15 4.28 6.85
C SER A 42 4.90 3.16 6.12
N VAL A 43 4.61 3.01 4.82
CA VAL A 43 5.25 2.04 3.92
C VAL A 43 5.77 2.74 2.67
N VAL A 44 7.06 2.61 2.37
CA VAL A 44 7.69 3.18 1.18
C VAL A 44 7.63 2.18 0.01
N LEU A 45 6.76 2.42 -0.97
CA LEU A 45 6.49 1.44 -2.03
C LEU A 45 7.67 1.26 -2.99
N GLY A 46 8.51 2.28 -3.13
CA GLY A 46 9.74 2.26 -3.92
C GLY A 46 10.76 1.19 -3.55
N GLN A 47 10.67 0.63 -2.34
CA GLN A 47 11.57 -0.43 -1.87
C GLN A 47 11.38 -1.76 -2.62
N VAL A 48 10.18 -1.97 -3.19
CA VAL A 48 9.82 -3.22 -3.88
C VAL A 48 9.46 -3.01 -5.35
N ASP A 49 8.99 -1.82 -5.74
CA ASP A 49 8.72 -1.47 -7.14
C ASP A 49 9.24 -0.06 -7.45
N SER A 50 10.26 0.05 -8.30
CA SER A 50 10.89 1.33 -8.65
C SER A 50 9.95 2.29 -9.39
N ARG A 51 8.85 1.79 -9.98
CA ARG A 51 7.82 2.66 -10.58
C ARG A 51 7.00 3.37 -9.51
N LEU A 52 7.02 2.85 -8.28
CA LEU A 52 6.32 3.40 -7.13
C LEU A 52 7.25 4.18 -6.19
N THR A 53 8.49 4.45 -6.60
CA THR A 53 9.46 5.27 -5.84
C THR A 53 8.89 6.56 -5.25
N PRO A 54 8.04 7.36 -5.94
CA PRO A 54 7.56 8.59 -5.35
C PRO A 54 6.41 8.39 -4.35
N TYR A 55 5.95 7.16 -4.08
CA TYR A 55 4.76 6.91 -3.27
C TYR A 55 5.07 6.27 -1.91
N ILE A 56 4.40 6.79 -0.89
CA ILE A 56 4.36 6.24 0.47
C ILE A 56 2.90 6.03 0.86
N ILE A 57 2.61 4.97 1.61
CA ILE A 57 1.32 4.78 2.29
C ILE A 57 1.48 5.23 3.74
N ASP A 58 0.62 6.13 4.21
CA ASP A 58 0.39 6.39 5.63
C ASP A 58 -0.62 5.37 6.15
N LEU A 59 -0.18 4.51 7.06
CA LEU A 59 -0.97 3.40 7.60
C LEU A 59 -1.99 3.86 8.64
N HIS A 60 -1.82 5.05 9.22
CA HIS A 60 -2.77 5.60 10.18
C HIS A 60 -4.03 6.10 9.48
N SER A 61 -3.87 6.94 8.46
CA SER A 61 -4.98 7.49 7.69
C SER A 61 -5.44 6.57 6.56
N MET A 62 -4.69 5.51 6.24
CA MET A 62 -4.93 4.63 5.09
C MET A 62 -4.94 5.40 3.77
N HIS A 63 -3.91 6.21 3.55
CA HIS A 63 -3.74 6.98 2.31
C HIS A 63 -2.35 6.80 1.70
N GLN A 64 -2.31 6.64 0.38
CA GLN A 64 -1.11 6.81 -0.43
C GLN A 64 -0.92 8.30 -0.76
N PHE A 65 0.29 8.79 -0.55
CA PHE A 65 0.71 10.12 -0.96
C PHE A 65 1.94 10.07 -1.85
N ARG A 66 2.00 10.99 -2.80
CA ARG A 66 3.17 11.19 -3.64
C ARG A 66 4.11 12.22 -3.01
N GLN A 67 5.34 11.86 -2.70
CA GLN A 67 6.27 12.68 -1.91
C GLN A 67 6.73 13.97 -2.60
N ASP A 68 6.74 14.01 -3.92
CA ASP A 68 7.22 15.14 -4.71
C ASP A 68 6.14 16.20 -5.01
N THR A 69 4.89 15.92 -4.65
CA THR A 69 3.76 16.81 -4.93
C THR A 69 2.77 16.81 -3.77
N VAL A 70 2.49 17.99 -3.22
CA VAL A 70 1.58 18.16 -2.07
C VAL A 70 0.12 17.71 -2.39
N ASN A 71 -0.25 17.53 -3.66
CA ASN A 71 -1.65 17.40 -4.09
C ASN A 71 -2.11 15.97 -4.48
N HIS A 72 -1.29 14.93 -4.31
CA HIS A 72 -1.67 13.57 -4.74
C HIS A 72 -1.81 12.64 -3.54
N ILE A 73 -2.91 12.80 -2.80
CA ILE A 73 -3.34 11.93 -1.71
C ILE A 73 -4.49 11.05 -2.21
N ARG A 74 -4.39 9.72 -2.02
CA ARG A 74 -5.36 8.72 -2.48
C ARG A 74 -5.68 7.74 -1.37
N PRO A 75 -6.95 7.36 -1.15
CA PRO A 75 -7.31 6.27 -0.26
C PRO A 75 -6.64 4.94 -0.64
N CYS A 76 -6.32 4.11 0.35
CA CYS A 76 -5.74 2.77 0.25
C CYS A 76 -6.48 1.76 1.14
#